data_AF-A0A962S5N7-F1
#
_entry.id   AF-A0A962S5N7-F1
#
_cell.length_a   1.000
_cell.length_b   1.000
_cell.length_c   1.000
_cell.angle_alpha   90.00
_cell.angle_beta   90.00
_cell.angle_gamma   90.00
#
_symmetry.space_group_name_H-M   'P 1'
#
loop_
_entity.id
_entity.type
_entity.pdbx_description
1 polymer ?
#
loop_
_entity_poly.entity_id
_entity_poly.type
_entity_poly.pdbx_seq_one_letter_code
_entity_poly.pdbx_strand_id
1 'polypeptide(L)'
;MPQLVRKQISLSDDNVKKLEMLATEKGSSVAEIVRLAIDAYDPHGASGMQVPELMELVSAKLKEAIASTRKANRVVSKTLKNLDKGAA
;
A
#
# COMPACT_ATOMS: atom_id res chain seq x y z
N MET A 1 -11.63 -32.82 2.32
CA MET A 1 -12.23 -31.95 3.35
C MET A 1 -11.09 -31.25 4.09
N PRO A 2 -11.15 -29.93 4.35
CA PRO A 2 -10.10 -29.26 5.10
C PRO A 2 -10.04 -29.84 6.53
N GLN A 3 -8.86 -30.29 6.95
CA GLN A 3 -8.65 -30.92 8.26
C GLN A 3 -8.42 -29.83 9.31
N LEU A 4 -9.37 -29.67 10.23
CA LEU A 4 -9.29 -28.65 11.27
C LEU A 4 -8.27 -29.08 12.34
N VAL A 5 -7.10 -28.44 12.34
CA VAL A 5 -6.04 -28.69 13.33
C VAL A 5 -6.03 -27.56 14.35
N ARG A 6 -6.26 -27.88 15.63
CA ARG A 6 -6.13 -26.91 16.73
C ARG A 6 -4.65 -26.68 17.01
N LYS A 7 -4.17 -25.45 16.79
CA LYS A 7 -2.82 -25.02 17.18
C LYS A 7 -2.89 -24.23 18.48
N GLN A 8 -2.09 -24.61 19.47
CA GLN A 8 -1.91 -23.84 20.70
C GLN A 8 -0.65 -22.99 20.56
N ILE A 9 -0.75 -21.71 20.93
CA ILE A 9 0.37 -20.78 20.94
C ILE A 9 0.47 -20.11 22.31
N SER A 10 1.68 -19.86 22.76
CA SER A 10 1.95 -19.14 24.01
C SER A 10 2.28 -17.69 23.70
N LEU A 11 1.59 -16.76 24.37
CA LEU A 11 1.77 -15.32 24.21
C LEU A 11 1.96 -14.68 25.57
N SER A 12 2.71 -13.56 25.62
CA SER A 12 2.76 -12.72 26.82
C SER A 12 1.45 -11.94 26.98
N ASP A 13 1.14 -11.54 28.22
CA ASP A 13 -0.07 -10.76 28.55
C ASP A 13 -0.16 -9.46 27.75
N ASP A 14 0.97 -8.80 27.50
CA ASP A 14 1.03 -7.58 26.69
C ASP A 14 0.65 -7.84 25.22
N ASN A 15 1.03 -8.99 24.68
CA ASN A 15 0.67 -9.37 23.32
C ASN A 15 -0.80 -9.79 23.23
N VAL A 16 -1.35 -10.38 24.28
CA VAL A 16 -2.80 -10.67 24.37
C VAL A 16 -3.60 -9.37 24.31
N LYS A 17 -3.26 -8.37 25.13
CA LYS A 17 -3.94 -7.05 25.13
C LYS A 17 -3.88 -6.37 23.76
N LYS A 18 -2.73 -6.41 23.08
CA LYS A 18 -2.58 -5.86 21.73
C LYS A 18 -3.51 -6.56 20.73
N LEU A 19 -3.60 -7.88 20.78
CA LEU A 19 -4.47 -8.64 19.89
C LEU A 19 -5.95 -8.36 20.15
N GLU A 20 -6.36 -8.20 21.40
CA GLU A 20 -7.73 -7.82 21.77
C GLU A 20 -8.11 -6.43 21.24
N MET A 21 -7.20 -5.47 21.34
CA MET A 21 -7.39 -4.13 20.76
C MET A 21 -7.55 -4.20 19.24
N LEU A 22 -6.66 -4.92 18.54
CA LEU A 22 -6.71 -5.08 17.08
C LEU A 22 -7.97 -5.82 16.62
N ALA A 23 -8.40 -6.84 17.37
CA ALA A 23 -9.63 -7.58 17.11
C ALA A 23 -10.86 -6.66 17.23
N THR A 24 -10.89 -5.82 18.26
CA THR A 24 -11.95 -4.83 18.49
C THR A 24 -12.02 -3.80 17.36
N GLU A 25 -10.87 -3.21 17.00
CA GLU A 25 -10.78 -2.20 15.94
C GLU A 25 -11.24 -2.74 14.57
N LYS A 26 -10.90 -4.00 14.27
CA LYS A 26 -11.25 -4.66 13.00
C LYS A 26 -12.61 -5.37 13.01
N GLY A 27 -13.33 -5.36 14.14
CA GLY A 27 -14.60 -6.08 14.28
C GLY A 27 -14.47 -7.59 14.02
N SER A 28 -13.35 -8.20 14.46
CA SER A 28 -13.03 -9.61 14.22
C SER A 28 -12.62 -10.32 15.51
N SER A 29 -12.33 -11.62 15.45
CA SER A 29 -11.87 -12.38 16.62
C SER A 29 -10.35 -12.37 16.74
N VAL A 30 -9.82 -12.48 17.97
CA VAL A 30 -8.37 -12.65 18.21
C VAL A 30 -7.79 -13.83 17.42
N ALA A 31 -8.53 -14.93 17.33
CA ALA A 31 -8.10 -16.10 16.57
C ALA A 31 -7.95 -15.81 15.07
N GLU A 32 -8.84 -14.99 14.51
CA GLU A 32 -8.77 -14.56 13.11
C GLU A 32 -7.56 -13.65 12.86
N ILE A 33 -7.31 -12.70 13.79
CA ILE A 33 -6.13 -11.83 13.72
C ILE A 33 -4.84 -12.66 13.75
N VAL A 34 -4.75 -13.63 14.66
CA VAL A 34 -3.59 -14.52 14.77
C VAL A 34 -3.42 -15.36 13.50
N ARG A 35 -4.52 -15.89 12.95
CA ARG A 35 -4.49 -16.67 11.70
C ARG A 35 -3.95 -15.84 10.55
N LEU A 36 -4.50 -14.65 10.34
CA LEU A 36 -4.06 -13.72 9.29
C LEU A 36 -2.60 -13.32 9.47
N ALA A 37 -2.16 -13.11 10.71
CA ALA A 37 -0.76 -12.77 11.01
C ALA A 37 0.19 -13.93 10.68
N ILE A 38 -0.19 -15.17 10.98
CA ILE A 38 0.59 -16.36 10.62
C ILE A 38 0.62 -16.54 9.10
N ASP A 39 -0.52 -16.40 8.43
CA ASP A 39 -0.62 -16.57 6.97
C ASP A 39 0.16 -15.48 6.21
N ALA A 40 0.20 -14.26 6.75
CA ALA A 40 0.98 -13.16 6.20
C ALA A 40 2.46 -13.15 6.62
N TYR A 41 2.87 -14.03 7.54
CA TYR A 41 4.25 -14.06 8.02
C TYR A 41 5.15 -14.67 6.95
N ASP A 42 5.92 -13.82 6.29
CA ASP A 42 6.99 -14.23 5.37
C ASP A 42 8.35 -14.10 6.09
N PRO A 43 8.98 -15.23 6.49
CA PRO A 43 10.29 -15.22 7.15
C PRO A 43 11.43 -14.67 6.27
N HIS A 44 11.19 -14.51 4.97
CA HIS A 44 12.12 -13.91 4.01
C HIS A 44 11.63 -12.55 3.47
N GLY A 45 10.47 -12.07 3.92
CA GLY A 45 9.74 -10.97 3.27
C GLY A 45 10.43 -9.61 3.30
N ALA A 46 11.28 -9.35 4.31
CA ALA A 46 12.10 -8.13 4.34
C ALA A 46 13.40 -8.26 3.52
N SER A 47 13.91 -9.47 3.35
CA SER A 47 15.17 -9.75 2.66
C SER A 47 14.98 -9.98 1.16
N GLY A 48 13.77 -10.37 0.74
CA GLY A 48 13.41 -10.66 -0.65
C GLY A 48 12.58 -9.56 -1.33
N MET A 49 12.15 -8.53 -0.60
CA MET A 49 11.49 -7.40 -1.23
C MET A 49 12.56 -6.56 -1.92
N GLN A 50 12.53 -6.53 -3.26
CA GLN A 50 13.33 -5.63 -4.11
C GLN A 50 12.86 -4.17 -3.93
N VAL A 51 12.83 -3.69 -2.68
CA VAL A 51 12.44 -2.33 -2.29
C VAL A 51 13.18 -1.28 -3.12
N PRO A 52 14.49 -1.44 -3.42
CA PRO A 52 15.19 -0.50 -4.30
C PRO A 52 14.60 -0.46 -5.72
N GLU A 53 14.34 -1.60 -6.34
CA GLU A 53 13.80 -1.67 -7.71
C GLU A 53 12.37 -1.11 -7.81
N LEU A 54 11.53 -1.38 -6.80
CA LEU A 54 10.18 -0.82 -6.74
C LEU A 54 10.23 0.71 -6.59
N MET A 55 11.14 1.23 -5.76
CA MET A 55 11.32 2.67 -5.59
C MET A 55 11.89 3.33 -6.85
N GLU A 56 12.77 2.65 -7.59
CA GLU A 56 13.24 3.09 -8.91
C GLU A 56 12.09 3.16 -9.92
N LEU A 57 11.23 2.14 -9.98
CA LEU A 57 10.07 2.12 -10.86
C LEU A 57 9.09 3.25 -10.53
N VAL A 58 8.78 3.46 -9.25
CA VAL A 58 7.91 4.55 -8.79
C VAL A 58 8.51 5.91 -9.15
N SER A 59 9.82 6.08 -8.93
CA SER A 59 10.55 7.31 -9.29
C SER A 59 10.48 7.58 -10.79
N ALA A 60 10.68 6.55 -11.62
CA ALA A 60 10.60 6.67 -13.08
C ALA A 60 9.19 7.09 -13.53
N LYS A 61 8.15 6.42 -13.01
CA LYS A 61 6.75 6.72 -13.35
C LYS A 61 6.31 8.11 -12.89
N LEU A 62 6.77 8.55 -11.72
CA LEU A 62 6.48 9.89 -11.23
C LEU A 62 7.13 10.96 -12.13
N LYS A 63 8.36 10.76 -12.57
CA LYS A 63 9.04 11.68 -13.51
C LYS A 63 8.31 11.75 -14.85
N GLU A 64 7.87 10.62 -15.40
CA GLU A 64 7.06 10.56 -16.63
C GLU A 64 5.75 11.36 -16.48
N ALA A 65 5.03 11.15 -15.37
CA ALA A 65 3.78 11.86 -15.10
C ALA A 65 4.00 13.37 -14.99
N ILE A 66 5.03 13.82 -14.26
CA ILE A 66 5.38 15.24 -14.14
C ILE A 66 5.71 15.84 -15.50
N ALA A 67 6.50 15.15 -16.32
CA ALA A 67 6.86 15.63 -17.66
C ALA A 67 5.63 15.76 -18.57
N SER A 68 4.75 14.76 -18.54
CA SER A 68 3.49 14.76 -19.30
C SER A 68 2.58 15.91 -18.89
N THR A 69 2.36 16.09 -17.59
CA THR A 69 1.53 17.19 -17.05
C THR A 69 2.10 18.56 -17.40
N ARG A 70 3.41 18.76 -17.29
CA ARG A 70 4.07 20.02 -17.70
C ARG A 70 3.87 20.29 -19.19
N LYS A 71 3.95 19.27 -20.04
CA LYS A 71 3.71 19.40 -21.47
C LYS A 71 2.26 19.78 -21.76
N ALA A 72 1.30 19.11 -21.12
CA ALA A 72 -0.13 19.42 -21.25
C ALA A 72 -0.42 20.87 -20.83
N ASN A 73 0.09 21.31 -19.68
CA ASN A 73 -0.08 22.68 -19.20
C ASN A 73 0.48 23.72 -20.18
N ARG A 74 1.64 23.46 -20.80
CA ARG A 74 2.20 24.35 -21.83
C ARG A 74 1.29 24.46 -23.05
N VAL A 75 0.72 23.33 -23.51
CA VAL A 75 -0.21 23.31 -24.64
C VAL A 75 -1.47 24.09 -24.30
N VAL A 76 -2.10 23.79 -23.16
CA VAL A 76 -3.31 24.50 -22.68
C VAL A 76 -3.04 26.01 -22.59
N SER A 77 -1.96 26.43 -21.94
CA SER A 77 -1.61 27.86 -21.83
C SER A 77 -1.37 28.53 -23.18
N LYS A 78 -0.77 27.82 -24.15
CA LYS A 78 -0.57 28.35 -25.50
C LYS A 78 -1.91 28.50 -26.24
N THR A 79 -2.78 27.51 -26.12
CA THR A 79 -4.13 27.56 -26.72
C THR A 79 -4.96 28.68 -26.13
N LEU A 80 -4.96 28.86 -24.80
CA LEU A 80 -5.66 29.96 -24.13
C LEU A 80 -5.16 31.33 -24.62
N LYS A 81 -3.83 31.52 -24.73
CA LYS A 81 -3.25 32.76 -25.28
C LYS A 81 -3.65 33.02 -26.74
N ASN A 82 -3.81 31.97 -27.53
CA ASN A 82 -4.21 32.11 -28.94
C ASN A 82 -5.70 32.45 -29.06
N LEU A 83 -6.56 31.89 -28.21
CA LEU A 83 -7.98 32.28 -28.15
C LEU A 83 -8.14 33.74 -27.71
N ASP A 84 -7.40 34.15 -26.67
CA ASP A 84 -7.42 35.52 -26.16
C ASP A 84 -7.03 36.56 -27.23
N LYS A 85 -6.06 36.22 -28.09
CA LYS A 85 -5.64 37.05 -29.23
C LYS A 85 -6.60 37.02 -30.42
N GLY A 86 -7.44 36.00 -30.54
CA GLY A 86 -8.45 35.88 -31.60
C GLY A 86 -9.81 36.48 -31.24
N ALA A 87 -9.98 36.96 -30.00
CA ALA A 87 -11.18 37.61 -29.49
C ALA A 87 -11.12 39.15 -29.54
N ALA A 88 -10.14 39.72 -30.26
CA ALA A 88 -9.96 41.15 -30.50
C ALA A 88 -10.10 41.48 -32.00
#